data_AF-A0AAV5N3C9-F1
#
_entry.id   AF-A0AAV5N3C9-F1
#
_cell.length_a   1.000
_cell.length_b   1.000
_cell.length_c   1.000
_cell.angle_alpha   90.00
_cell.angle_beta   90.00
_cell.angle_gamma   90.00
#
_symmetry.space_group_name_H-M   'P 1'
#
loop_
_entity.id
_entity.type
_entity.pdbx_description
1 polymer ?
#
loop_
_entity_poly.entity_id
_entity_poly.type
_entity_poly.pdbx_seq_one_letter_code
_entity_poly.pdbx_strand_id
1 'polypeptide(L)'
;MANAFPSIMCDTTGKEDGIFPSLNDIISQGAIHMANRSYLYSLSNRPTSYADRPETISGLSEWGYCVPLSFRILMSGDPILCPSLVSDGFDEEPEDKKTKLYAISSDFETGFLRLKKFFTILNAAVGDKAPYLSEEIDDALAFLEAHRDSHLLLETIELDMMTAADESALKQSVNDELSRCFFTGIAVDALSDNIDEAVEQLRHAGEVSAGLELVPLSMLNLNADYDRSDDGCPAGVGYWSEHLFFGLWNRAEFEAAL
;
A
#
# COMPACT_ATOMS: atom_id res chain seq x y z
N MET A 1 13.76 40.83 32.24
CA MET A 1 14.51 41.31 31.06
C MET A 1 13.75 40.81 29.85
N ALA A 2 13.04 41.74 29.21
CA ALA A 2 12.29 41.52 27.98
C ALA A 2 13.11 42.12 26.83
N ASN A 3 13.15 41.44 25.68
CA ASN A 3 13.50 41.98 24.37
C ASN A 3 12.81 41.04 23.37
N ALA A 4 11.64 41.39 22.82
CA ALA A 4 11.43 42.31 21.69
C ALA A 4 11.96 41.73 20.37
N PHE A 5 11.08 41.02 19.65
CA PHE A 5 11.20 40.82 18.20
C PHE A 5 10.28 41.84 17.51
N PRO A 6 10.76 42.58 16.50
CA PRO A 6 9.99 43.62 15.85
C PRO A 6 9.00 43.04 14.84
N SER A 7 7.78 43.60 14.84
CA SER A 7 6.87 43.51 13.70
C SER A 7 7.47 44.29 12.53
N ILE A 8 7.59 43.66 11.36
CA ILE A 8 7.82 44.39 10.11
C ILE A 8 6.58 44.23 9.24
N MET A 9 6.12 45.40 8.80
CA MET A 9 4.92 45.62 8.05
C MET A 9 4.99 45.01 6.65
N CYS A 10 3.80 44.68 6.15
CA CYS A 10 3.48 44.54 4.74
C CYS A 10 4.02 45.74 3.95
N ASP A 11 4.92 45.49 3.01
CA ASP A 11 5.20 46.41 1.91
C ASP A 11 5.00 45.67 0.59
N THR A 12 3.94 46.07 -0.10
CA THR A 12 3.63 45.68 -1.47
C THR A 12 4.54 46.46 -2.40
N THR A 13 5.48 45.80 -3.07
CA THR A 13 5.89 46.00 -4.48
C THR A 13 7.27 45.40 -4.73
N GLY A 14 7.32 44.30 -5.48
CA GLY A 14 8.58 43.72 -5.94
C GLY A 14 8.30 42.55 -6.86
N LYS A 15 8.52 42.77 -8.17
CA LYS A 15 8.48 41.74 -9.20
C LYS A 15 9.55 40.69 -8.91
N GLU A 16 9.13 39.43 -8.77
CA GLU A 16 9.98 38.28 -9.06
C GLU A 16 9.24 37.41 -10.07
N ASP A 17 9.68 37.53 -11.32
CA ASP A 17 9.47 36.53 -12.35
C ASP A 17 10.25 35.28 -11.94
N GLY A 18 9.52 34.27 -11.46
CA GLY A 18 10.08 33.03 -10.93
C GLY A 18 8.93 32.12 -10.50
N ILE A 19 8.06 31.76 -11.43
CA ILE A 19 6.96 30.81 -11.20
C ILE A 19 7.61 29.44 -10.98
N PHE A 20 7.90 29.09 -9.72
CA PHE A 20 7.90 27.69 -9.34
C PHE A 20 6.44 27.23 -9.46
N PRO A 21 6.14 26.20 -10.28
CA PRO A 21 4.78 25.67 -10.32
C PRO A 21 4.40 25.21 -8.91
N SER A 22 3.18 25.54 -8.47
CA SER A 22 2.69 24.98 -7.22
C SER A 22 2.57 23.46 -7.37
N LEU A 23 2.66 22.69 -6.28
CA LEU A 23 2.49 21.23 -6.34
C LEU A 23 1.18 20.83 -7.08
N ASN A 24 0.14 21.66 -6.97
CA ASN A 24 -1.11 21.46 -7.69
C ASN A 24 -1.02 21.72 -9.20
N ASP A 25 -0.11 22.59 -9.64
CA ASP A 25 0.13 22.85 -11.06
C ASP A 25 0.92 21.72 -11.74
N ILE A 26 1.75 21.00 -10.98
CA ILE A 26 2.43 19.77 -11.43
C ILE A 26 1.41 18.61 -11.51
N ILE A 27 0.53 18.49 -10.52
CA ILE A 27 -0.50 17.43 -10.46
C ILE A 27 -1.58 17.62 -11.55
N SER A 28 -1.83 18.85 -11.99
CA SER A 28 -2.86 19.16 -12.99
C SER A 28 -2.46 18.93 -14.45
N GLN A 29 -1.16 18.73 -14.77
CA GLN A 29 -0.68 18.76 -16.16
C GLN A 29 -0.30 17.40 -16.77
N GLY A 30 -0.16 16.33 -15.98
CA GLY A 30 -0.02 14.95 -16.46
C GLY A 30 -1.28 14.13 -16.15
N ALA A 31 -2.02 13.70 -17.17
CA ALA A 31 -3.34 13.08 -17.03
C ALA A 31 -3.29 11.63 -16.51
N ILE A 32 -2.97 11.45 -15.24
CA ILE A 32 -3.51 10.37 -14.41
C ILE A 32 -4.33 11.10 -13.35
N HIS A 33 -5.64 10.83 -13.28
CA HIS A 33 -6.43 11.35 -12.17
C HIS A 33 -5.93 10.64 -10.89
N MET A 34 -4.94 11.24 -10.22
CA MET A 34 -4.30 10.71 -9.01
C MET A 34 -5.38 10.40 -7.98
N ALA A 35 -5.73 9.12 -7.85
CA ALA A 35 -6.72 8.68 -6.88
C ALA A 35 -6.11 8.60 -5.48
N ASN A 36 -4.78 8.74 -5.38
CA ASN A 36 -3.93 8.62 -4.20
C ASN A 36 -4.13 7.25 -3.56
N ARG A 37 -3.88 6.19 -4.33
CA ARG A 37 -4.20 4.81 -3.91
C ARG A 37 -3.01 3.88 -3.93
N SER A 38 -3.07 2.86 -3.07
CA SER A 38 -2.34 1.62 -3.25
C SER A 38 -3.21 0.63 -4.03
N TYR A 39 -2.59 -0.19 -4.88
CA TYR A 39 -3.27 -1.20 -5.70
C TYR A 39 -2.62 -2.56 -5.51
N LEU A 40 -3.43 -3.60 -5.34
CA LEU A 40 -2.99 -4.97 -5.17
C LEU A 40 -3.50 -5.83 -6.32
N TYR A 41 -2.62 -6.68 -6.86
CA TYR A 41 -2.92 -7.60 -7.95
C TYR A 41 -2.34 -9.00 -7.66
N SER A 42 -2.91 -10.03 -8.28
CA SER A 42 -2.28 -11.35 -8.43
C SER A 42 -1.73 -11.52 -9.84
N LEU A 43 -0.56 -12.15 -9.97
CA LEU A 43 0.17 -12.30 -11.24
C LEU A 43 0.76 -13.70 -11.43
N SER A 44 0.81 -14.15 -12.69
CA SER A 44 1.51 -15.39 -13.08
C SER A 44 3.04 -15.35 -12.99
N ASN A 45 3.67 -14.16 -13.05
CA ASN A 45 5.13 -13.99 -12.91
C ASN A 45 5.48 -12.81 -11.99
N ARG A 46 6.74 -12.78 -11.54
CA ARG A 46 7.34 -11.58 -10.96
C ARG A 46 7.90 -10.69 -12.07
N PRO A 47 7.48 -9.41 -12.18
CA PRO A 47 7.98 -8.54 -13.25
C PRO A 47 9.48 -8.27 -13.14
N THR A 48 10.19 -8.35 -14.26
CA THR A 48 11.62 -7.99 -14.38
C THR A 48 11.86 -6.71 -15.19
N SER A 49 10.83 -6.21 -15.88
CA SER A 49 10.78 -4.92 -16.58
C SER A 49 9.33 -4.50 -16.78
N TYR A 50 9.08 -3.24 -17.14
CA TYR A 50 7.72 -2.76 -17.47
C TYR A 50 7.03 -3.59 -18.58
N ALA A 51 7.80 -4.03 -19.57
CA ALA A 51 7.30 -4.84 -20.68
C ALA A 51 7.17 -6.34 -20.33
N ASP A 52 7.66 -6.79 -19.17
CA ASP A 52 7.59 -8.18 -18.72
C ASP A 52 6.22 -8.49 -18.11
N ARG A 53 5.19 -8.40 -18.96
CA ARG A 53 3.79 -8.55 -18.57
C ARG A 53 3.44 -10.01 -18.25
N PRO A 54 2.59 -10.24 -17.24
CA PRO A 54 2.12 -11.57 -16.89
C PRO A 54 1.18 -12.14 -17.95
N GLU A 55 1.11 -13.46 -18.04
CA GLU A 55 0.11 -14.16 -18.85
C GLU A 55 -1.30 -13.97 -18.26
N THR A 56 -1.41 -14.06 -16.94
CA THR A 56 -2.65 -13.82 -16.18
C THR A 56 -2.45 -12.76 -15.10
N ILE A 57 -3.46 -11.91 -14.95
CA ILE A 57 -3.56 -10.92 -13.89
C ILE A 57 -5.01 -10.81 -13.42
N SER A 58 -5.19 -10.66 -12.10
CA SER A 58 -6.43 -10.15 -11.52
C SER A 58 -6.12 -8.95 -10.61
N GLY A 59 -6.96 -7.91 -10.69
CA GLY A 59 -7.04 -6.92 -9.63
C GLY A 59 -7.57 -7.58 -8.36
N LEU A 60 -7.05 -7.20 -7.19
CA LEU A 60 -7.51 -7.75 -5.93
C LEU A 60 -8.17 -6.71 -5.04
N SER A 61 -7.54 -5.55 -4.87
CA SER A 61 -8.06 -4.49 -4.01
C SER A 61 -7.31 -3.18 -4.26
N GLU A 62 -7.91 -2.08 -3.83
CA GLU A 62 -7.28 -0.76 -3.80
C GLU A 62 -7.67 0.00 -2.53
N TRP A 63 -6.77 0.83 -2.02
CA TRP A 63 -7.00 1.63 -0.82
C TRP A 63 -6.50 3.05 -0.98
N GLY A 64 -7.35 4.01 -0.62
CA GLY A 64 -7.01 5.43 -0.63
C GLY A 64 -6.08 5.81 0.52
N TYR A 65 -5.09 6.65 0.22
CA TYR A 65 -4.20 7.35 1.13
C TYR A 65 -3.31 6.49 2.04
N CYS A 66 -3.38 5.16 1.94
CA CYS A 66 -2.58 4.25 2.75
C CYS A 66 -2.43 2.86 2.10
N VAL A 67 -1.54 2.05 2.69
CA VAL A 67 -1.47 0.61 2.46
C VAL A 67 -2.05 -0.08 3.71
N PRO A 68 -3.18 -0.82 3.60
CA PRO A 68 -3.77 -1.50 4.73
C PRO A 68 -2.91 -2.68 5.19
N LEU A 69 -3.16 -3.18 6.40
CA LEU A 69 -2.34 -4.25 6.97
C LEU A 69 -2.48 -5.57 6.20
N SER A 70 -3.68 -5.91 5.71
CA SER A 70 -3.90 -7.13 4.91
C SER A 70 -3.00 -7.17 3.67
N PHE A 71 -2.77 -6.02 3.01
CA PHE A 71 -1.85 -5.94 1.87
C PHE A 71 -0.43 -6.26 2.33
N ARG A 72 0.04 -5.64 3.42
CA ARG A 72 1.38 -5.90 3.98
C ARG A 72 1.58 -7.37 4.36
N ILE A 73 0.55 -8.01 4.92
CA ILE A 73 0.58 -9.42 5.28
C ILE A 73 0.65 -10.30 4.02
N LEU A 74 -0.19 -10.04 3.02
CA LEU A 74 -0.15 -10.74 1.73
C LEU A 74 1.20 -10.58 1.04
N MET A 75 1.74 -9.37 1.01
CA MET A 75 3.04 -9.08 0.40
C MET A 75 4.23 -9.64 1.19
N SER A 76 4.03 -10.13 2.41
CA SER A 76 5.14 -10.61 3.25
C SER A 76 5.78 -11.92 2.80
N GLY A 77 5.16 -12.64 1.84
CA GLY A 77 5.67 -13.90 1.31
C GLY A 77 6.89 -13.71 0.40
N ASP A 78 8.10 -13.57 0.94
CA ASP A 78 9.31 -13.28 0.14
C ASP A 78 9.18 -11.99 -0.71
N PRO A 79 8.97 -10.82 -0.06
CA PRO A 79 8.81 -9.55 -0.76
C PRO A 79 10.11 -9.13 -1.44
N ILE A 80 10.02 -8.72 -2.70
CA ILE A 80 11.13 -8.17 -3.47
C ILE A 80 10.72 -6.88 -4.18
N LEU A 81 11.70 -5.99 -4.36
CA LEU A 81 11.55 -4.82 -5.22
C LEU A 81 11.51 -5.27 -6.69
N CYS A 82 10.54 -4.79 -7.45
CA CYS A 82 10.41 -5.04 -8.88
C CYS A 82 10.05 -3.75 -9.64
N PRO A 83 10.16 -3.73 -10.98
CA PRO A 83 9.66 -2.62 -11.78
C PRO A 83 8.14 -2.52 -11.66
N SER A 84 7.63 -1.30 -11.69
CA SER A 84 6.19 -1.08 -11.80
C SER A 84 5.64 -1.56 -13.15
N LEU A 85 4.41 -2.04 -13.11
CA LEU A 85 3.61 -2.34 -14.30
C LEU A 85 2.59 -1.23 -14.62
N VAL A 86 2.38 -0.28 -13.71
CA VAL A 86 1.50 0.89 -13.92
C VAL A 86 2.09 1.81 -14.98
N SER A 87 3.38 2.14 -14.88
CA SER A 87 4.07 3.01 -15.86
C SER A 87 5.57 2.71 -15.96
N ASP A 88 6.17 3.02 -17.11
CA ASP A 88 7.62 2.96 -17.36
C ASP A 88 8.36 4.27 -17.04
N GLY A 89 7.64 5.29 -16.59
CA GLY A 89 8.14 6.60 -16.16
C GLY A 89 7.04 7.65 -16.18
N PHE A 90 7.40 8.93 -16.14
CA PHE A 90 6.42 10.01 -16.29
C PHE A 90 6.27 10.42 -17.76
N ASP A 91 5.03 10.66 -18.19
CA ASP A 91 4.69 10.95 -19.60
C ASP A 91 5.42 12.18 -20.17
N GLU A 92 5.75 13.15 -19.32
CA GLU A 92 6.44 14.39 -19.73
C GLU A 92 7.96 14.21 -19.92
N GLU A 93 8.51 13.05 -19.55
CA GLU A 93 9.94 12.79 -19.60
C GLU A 93 10.38 12.28 -20.98
N PRO A 94 11.60 12.64 -21.44
CA PRO A 94 12.18 12.03 -22.63
C PRO A 94 12.32 10.51 -22.47
N GLU A 95 12.06 9.77 -23.54
CA GLU A 95 12.11 8.30 -23.56
C GLU A 95 13.44 7.73 -23.05
N ASP A 96 14.57 8.40 -23.32
CA ASP A 96 15.91 7.98 -22.89
C ASP A 96 16.25 8.37 -21.44
N LYS A 97 15.32 9.03 -20.74
CA LYS A 97 15.50 9.64 -19.41
C LYS A 97 14.30 9.47 -18.48
N LYS A 98 13.42 8.52 -18.77
CA LYS A 98 12.27 8.21 -17.90
C LYS A 98 12.73 7.85 -16.48
N THR A 99 12.06 8.45 -15.51
CA THR A 99 12.21 8.12 -14.09
C THR A 99 11.81 6.67 -13.88
N LYS A 100 12.64 5.91 -13.17
CA LYS A 100 12.33 4.52 -12.86
C LYS A 100 11.31 4.43 -11.73
N LEU A 101 10.22 3.71 -12.01
CA LEU A 101 9.16 3.45 -11.05
C LEU A 101 9.23 2.00 -10.57
N TYR A 102 8.90 1.80 -9.29
CA TYR A 102 9.08 0.54 -8.61
C TYR A 102 7.79 0.10 -7.92
N ALA A 103 7.67 -1.21 -7.74
CA ALA A 103 6.60 -1.88 -7.04
C ALA A 103 7.20 -2.99 -6.15
N ILE A 104 6.35 -3.65 -5.36
CA ILE A 104 6.73 -4.82 -4.56
C ILE A 104 6.05 -6.05 -5.15
N SER A 105 6.79 -7.14 -5.33
CA SER A 105 6.23 -8.45 -5.66
C SER A 105 6.53 -9.47 -4.57
N SER A 106 5.64 -10.44 -4.39
CA SER A 106 5.79 -11.51 -3.40
C SER A 106 5.20 -12.82 -3.92
N ASP A 107 5.48 -13.92 -3.22
CA ASP A 107 4.75 -15.19 -3.31
C ASP A 107 3.35 -15.05 -2.72
N PHE A 108 2.34 -15.57 -3.43
CA PHE A 108 0.94 -15.49 -2.99
C PHE A 108 0.68 -16.42 -1.79
N GLU A 109 1.10 -17.69 -1.88
CA GLU A 109 0.69 -18.73 -0.94
C GLU A 109 1.17 -18.43 0.49
N THR A 110 2.43 -18.03 0.64
CA THR A 110 3.03 -17.71 1.94
C THR A 110 2.31 -16.53 2.60
N GLY A 111 2.04 -15.46 1.84
CA GLY A 111 1.30 -14.31 2.31
C GLY A 111 -0.14 -14.66 2.70
N PHE A 112 -0.81 -15.46 1.87
CA PHE A 112 -2.19 -15.86 2.10
C PHE A 112 -2.35 -16.76 3.33
N LEU A 113 -1.40 -17.65 3.61
CA LEU A 113 -1.37 -18.43 4.85
C LEU A 113 -1.28 -17.53 6.09
N ARG A 114 -0.40 -16.52 6.05
CA ARG A 114 -0.29 -15.52 7.12
C ARG A 114 -1.56 -14.70 7.27
N LEU A 115 -2.21 -14.32 6.17
CA LEU A 115 -3.47 -13.58 6.21
C LEU A 115 -4.57 -14.40 6.88
N LYS A 116 -4.70 -15.69 6.52
CA LYS A 116 -5.67 -16.61 7.18
C LYS A 116 -5.44 -16.71 8.69
N LYS A 117 -4.18 -16.84 9.13
CA LYS A 117 -3.81 -16.83 10.56
C LYS A 117 -4.21 -15.51 11.21
N PHE A 118 -3.84 -14.38 10.60
CA PHE A 118 -4.16 -13.06 11.11
C PHE A 118 -5.67 -12.82 11.23
N PHE A 119 -6.46 -13.11 10.20
CA PHE A 119 -7.92 -12.95 10.21
C PHE A 119 -8.61 -13.82 11.25
N THR A 120 -8.12 -15.04 11.48
CA THR A 120 -8.62 -15.89 12.58
C THR A 120 -8.43 -15.20 13.94
N ILE A 121 -7.26 -14.62 14.18
CA ILE A 121 -6.92 -13.92 15.43
C ILE A 121 -7.71 -12.61 15.54
N LEU A 122 -7.83 -11.85 14.45
CA LEU A 122 -8.61 -10.61 14.41
C LEU A 122 -10.07 -10.88 14.76
N ASN A 123 -10.70 -11.87 14.13
CA ASN A 123 -12.10 -12.24 14.40
C ASN A 123 -12.30 -12.61 15.89
N ALA A 124 -11.38 -13.37 16.48
CA ALA A 124 -11.43 -13.67 17.92
C ALA A 124 -11.26 -12.42 18.80
N ALA A 125 -10.42 -11.46 18.39
CA ALA A 125 -10.14 -10.25 19.17
C ALA A 125 -11.29 -9.23 19.17
N VAL A 126 -12.06 -9.16 18.08
CA VAL A 126 -13.04 -8.07 17.84
C VAL A 126 -14.42 -8.50 17.36
N GLY A 127 -14.66 -9.77 17.00
CA GLY A 127 -15.91 -10.24 16.39
C GLY A 127 -17.17 -9.90 17.20
N ASP A 128 -17.12 -10.04 18.52
CA ASP A 128 -18.24 -9.67 19.41
C ASP A 128 -18.60 -8.17 19.36
N LYS A 129 -17.67 -7.32 18.92
CA LYS A 129 -17.82 -5.86 18.80
C LYS A 129 -18.13 -5.43 17.36
N ALA A 130 -17.93 -6.31 16.38
CA ALA A 130 -18.02 -6.02 14.95
C ALA A 130 -18.89 -7.10 14.26
N PRO A 131 -20.22 -6.91 14.20
CA PRO A 131 -21.17 -7.97 13.86
C PRO A 131 -21.05 -8.54 12.44
N TYR A 132 -20.39 -7.82 11.52
CA TYR A 132 -20.20 -8.25 10.13
C TYR A 132 -18.79 -8.78 9.84
N LEU A 133 -17.84 -8.64 10.77
CA LEU A 133 -16.44 -8.94 10.52
C LEU A 133 -16.21 -10.38 10.07
N SER A 134 -16.91 -11.34 10.67
CA SER A 134 -16.74 -12.75 10.30
C SER A 134 -17.18 -13.01 8.87
N GLU A 135 -18.28 -12.39 8.42
CA GLU A 135 -18.78 -12.51 7.04
C GLU A 135 -17.83 -11.79 6.07
N GLU A 136 -17.36 -10.60 6.43
CA GLU A 136 -16.40 -9.83 5.62
C GLU A 136 -15.06 -10.57 5.46
N ILE A 137 -14.58 -11.25 6.51
CA ILE A 137 -13.39 -12.11 6.44
C ILE A 137 -13.64 -13.30 5.51
N ASP A 138 -14.77 -13.99 5.64
CA ASP A 138 -15.10 -15.15 4.82
C ASP A 138 -15.18 -14.76 3.33
N ASP A 139 -15.82 -13.62 3.02
CA ASP A 139 -15.90 -13.05 1.67
C ASP A 139 -14.52 -12.68 1.12
N ALA A 140 -13.68 -12.01 1.93
CA ALA A 140 -12.31 -11.64 1.54
C ALA A 140 -11.46 -12.88 1.20
N LEU A 141 -11.51 -13.92 2.05
CA LEU A 141 -10.75 -15.15 1.84
C LEU A 141 -11.26 -15.93 0.62
N ALA A 142 -12.58 -16.02 0.43
CA ALA A 142 -13.18 -16.66 -0.74
C ALA A 142 -12.81 -15.92 -2.03
N PHE A 143 -12.86 -14.59 -2.01
CA PHE A 143 -12.45 -13.75 -3.13
C PHE A 143 -10.97 -13.97 -3.48
N LEU A 144 -10.08 -13.91 -2.50
CA LEU A 144 -8.64 -14.11 -2.72
C LEU A 144 -8.33 -15.49 -3.28
N GLU A 145 -9.00 -16.54 -2.79
CA GLU A 145 -8.83 -17.90 -3.33
C GLU A 145 -9.33 -18.00 -4.77
N ALA A 146 -10.43 -17.33 -5.12
CA ALA A 146 -10.98 -17.36 -6.48
C ALA A 146 -10.11 -16.61 -7.51
N HIS A 147 -9.39 -15.58 -7.08
CA HIS A 147 -8.56 -14.71 -7.93
C HIS A 147 -7.05 -14.90 -7.67
N ARG A 148 -6.67 -16.03 -7.10
CA ARG A 148 -5.28 -16.35 -6.80
C ARG A 148 -4.45 -16.55 -8.05
N ASP A 149 -3.17 -16.20 -7.94
CA ASP A 149 -2.13 -16.62 -8.89
C ASP A 149 -0.85 -16.92 -8.09
N SER A 150 0.27 -17.15 -8.77
CA SER A 150 1.54 -17.55 -8.17
C SER A 150 2.17 -16.42 -7.36
N HIS A 151 1.98 -15.17 -7.81
CA HIS A 151 2.61 -14.00 -7.23
C HIS A 151 1.60 -12.91 -6.93
N LEU A 152 2.02 -11.95 -6.12
CA LEU A 152 1.32 -10.70 -5.90
C LEU A 152 2.15 -9.52 -6.42
N LEU A 153 1.48 -8.41 -6.67
CA LEU A 153 2.07 -7.11 -6.96
C LEU A 153 1.35 -6.04 -6.15
N LEU A 154 2.12 -5.23 -5.44
CA LEU A 154 1.66 -4.03 -4.75
C LEU A 154 2.28 -2.79 -5.41
N GLU A 155 1.40 -1.94 -5.94
CA GLU A 155 1.75 -0.64 -6.53
C GLU A 155 1.41 0.47 -5.53
N THR A 156 2.40 1.30 -5.21
CA THR A 156 2.27 2.42 -4.25
C THR A 156 2.59 3.78 -4.85
N ILE A 157 2.87 3.84 -6.16
CA ILE A 157 3.40 5.02 -6.84
C ILE A 157 2.58 6.27 -6.57
N GLU A 158 1.24 6.18 -6.63
CA GLU A 158 0.40 7.34 -6.39
C GLU A 158 0.58 7.90 -4.97
N LEU A 159 0.77 7.03 -3.97
CA LEU A 159 1.04 7.44 -2.59
C LEU A 159 2.45 8.04 -2.48
N ASP A 160 3.44 7.39 -3.10
CA ASP A 160 4.84 7.79 -3.00
C ASP A 160 5.06 9.18 -3.61
N MET A 161 4.42 9.45 -4.75
CA MET A 161 4.46 10.75 -5.44
C MET A 161 3.89 11.91 -4.62
N MET A 162 3.04 11.64 -3.62
CA MET A 162 2.53 12.72 -2.75
C MET A 162 3.63 13.33 -1.88
N THR A 163 4.71 12.60 -1.63
CA THR A 163 5.74 12.97 -0.64
C THR A 163 7.16 12.94 -1.19
N ALA A 164 7.43 12.12 -2.21
CA ALA A 164 8.76 11.96 -2.77
C ALA A 164 9.10 13.07 -3.77
N ALA A 165 10.32 13.60 -3.68
CA ALA A 165 10.76 14.71 -4.53
C ALA A 165 11.49 14.27 -5.81
N ASP A 166 12.03 13.05 -5.85
CA ASP A 166 12.84 12.53 -6.95
C ASP A 166 12.83 10.99 -7.03
N GLU A 167 13.46 10.41 -8.07
CA GLU A 167 13.56 8.96 -8.27
C GLU A 167 14.15 8.21 -7.06
N SER A 168 15.16 8.78 -6.41
CA SER A 168 15.79 8.15 -5.25
C SER A 168 14.84 8.12 -4.06
N ALA A 169 14.08 9.20 -3.85
CA ALA A 169 13.06 9.29 -2.82
C ALA A 169 11.90 8.32 -3.10
N LEU A 170 11.41 8.24 -4.35
CA LEU A 170 10.38 7.28 -4.75
C LEU A 170 10.82 5.85 -4.47
N LYS A 171 12.03 5.50 -4.90
CA LYS A 171 12.59 4.17 -4.62
C LYS A 171 12.73 3.91 -3.12
N GLN A 172 13.10 4.92 -2.33
CA GLN A 172 13.20 4.76 -0.88
C GLN A 172 11.84 4.49 -0.25
N SER A 173 10.77 5.18 -0.67
CA SER A 173 9.42 4.93 -0.18
C SER A 173 8.97 3.48 -0.40
N VAL A 174 9.23 2.93 -1.60
CA VAL A 174 8.93 1.52 -1.90
C VAL A 174 9.78 0.56 -1.06
N ASN A 175 11.06 0.87 -0.80
CA ASN A 175 11.90 0.05 0.08
C ASN A 175 11.44 0.09 1.55
N ASP A 176 10.95 1.23 2.01
CA ASP A 176 10.38 1.37 3.34
C ASP A 176 9.10 0.53 3.46
N GLU A 177 8.23 0.56 2.45
CA GLU A 177 7.03 -0.28 2.41
C GLU A 177 7.36 -1.79 2.25
N LEU A 178 8.40 -2.13 1.49
CA LEU A 178 8.94 -3.50 1.43
C LEU A 178 9.39 -3.96 2.82
N SER A 179 10.10 -3.12 3.56
CA SER A 179 10.52 -3.41 4.92
C SER A 179 9.31 -3.63 5.84
N ARG A 180 8.26 -2.81 5.70
CA ARG A 180 6.99 -2.99 6.44
C ARG A 180 6.34 -4.34 6.12
N CYS A 181 6.28 -4.74 4.85
CA CYS A 181 5.77 -6.06 4.45
C CYS A 181 6.58 -7.19 5.09
N PHE A 182 7.91 -7.11 5.01
CA PHE A 182 8.82 -8.10 5.59
C PHE A 182 8.66 -8.25 7.10
N PHE A 183 8.73 -7.14 7.85
CA PHE A 183 8.59 -7.17 9.31
C PHE A 183 7.18 -7.56 9.75
N THR A 184 6.15 -7.23 8.97
CA THR A 184 4.78 -7.68 9.23
C THR A 184 4.66 -9.19 9.14
N GLY A 185 5.29 -9.83 8.15
CA GLY A 185 5.35 -11.29 8.06
C GLY A 185 6.00 -11.92 9.30
N ILE A 186 7.15 -11.39 9.73
CA ILE A 186 7.84 -11.84 10.95
C ILE A 186 6.93 -11.71 12.18
N ALA A 187 6.20 -10.59 12.30
CA ALA A 187 5.31 -10.36 13.41
C ALA A 187 4.15 -11.37 13.44
N VAL A 188 3.53 -11.66 12.29
CA VAL A 188 2.46 -12.68 12.19
C VAL A 188 2.98 -14.08 12.50
N ASP A 189 4.18 -14.43 12.01
CA ASP A 189 4.82 -15.72 12.30
C ASP A 189 5.14 -15.89 13.79
N ALA A 190 5.43 -14.80 14.51
CA ALA A 190 5.72 -14.80 15.94
C ALA A 190 4.48 -14.94 16.84
N LEU A 191 3.26 -14.74 16.30
CA LEU A 191 2.03 -14.94 17.07
C LEU A 191 1.85 -16.41 17.42
N SER A 192 1.34 -16.68 18.62
CA SER A 192 1.04 -18.04 19.09
C SER A 192 0.04 -18.74 18.17
N ASP A 193 0.12 -20.07 18.09
CA ASP A 193 -0.93 -20.88 17.47
C ASP A 193 -2.11 -21.09 18.43
N ASN A 194 -1.95 -20.77 19.71
CA ASN A 194 -3.06 -20.66 20.65
C ASN A 194 -3.74 -19.29 20.45
N ILE A 195 -5.01 -19.32 20.04
CA ILE A 195 -5.78 -18.12 19.69
C ILE A 195 -5.90 -17.14 20.87
N ASP A 196 -6.13 -17.61 22.10
CA ASP A 196 -6.27 -16.71 23.25
C ASP A 196 -4.95 -15.99 23.56
N GLU A 197 -3.82 -16.71 23.48
CA GLU A 197 -2.49 -16.11 23.64
C GLU A 197 -2.16 -15.14 22.51
N ALA A 198 -2.52 -15.48 21.27
CA ALA A 198 -2.29 -14.64 20.10
C ALA A 198 -3.10 -13.33 20.16
N VAL A 199 -4.35 -13.40 20.66
CA VAL A 199 -5.17 -12.21 20.90
C VAL A 199 -4.50 -11.29 21.93
N GLU A 200 -3.97 -11.83 23.03
CA GLU A 200 -3.27 -11.00 24.01
C GLU A 200 -1.94 -10.45 23.49
N GLN A 201 -1.21 -11.21 22.67
CA GLN A 201 -0.03 -10.69 21.98
C GLN A 201 -0.39 -9.52 21.04
N LEU A 202 -1.50 -9.63 20.31
CA LEU A 202 -1.97 -8.57 19.43
C LEU A 202 -2.38 -7.31 20.21
N ARG A 203 -3.11 -7.47 21.32
CA ARG A 203 -3.48 -6.36 22.21
C ARG A 203 -2.24 -5.68 22.79
N HIS A 204 -1.30 -6.48 23.31
CA HIS A 204 -0.08 -5.97 23.91
C HIS A 204 0.81 -5.25 22.89
N ALA A 205 0.91 -5.76 21.66
CA ALA A 205 1.60 -5.08 20.57
C ALA A 205 0.99 -3.68 20.35
N GLY A 206 -0.32 -3.58 20.18
CA GLY A 206 -1.01 -2.28 20.03
C GLY A 206 -0.74 -1.30 21.18
N GLU A 207 -0.73 -1.78 22.43
CA GLU A 207 -0.48 -0.95 23.61
C GLU A 207 0.97 -0.44 23.72
N VAL A 208 1.95 -1.32 23.50
CA VAL A 208 3.39 -1.00 23.70
C VAL A 208 3.95 -0.16 22.56
N SER A 209 3.33 -0.22 21.39
CA SER A 209 3.85 0.44 20.19
C SER A 209 2.94 1.51 19.60
N ALA A 210 1.95 1.95 20.38
CA ALA A 210 1.13 3.11 20.05
C ALA A 210 2.01 4.32 19.69
N GLY A 211 1.88 4.80 18.45
CA GLY A 211 2.65 5.95 17.93
C GLY A 211 4.03 5.62 17.37
N LEU A 212 4.43 4.35 17.29
CA LEU A 212 5.66 3.92 16.60
C LEU A 212 5.31 3.37 15.22
N GLU A 213 5.46 4.21 14.19
CA GLU A 213 5.07 3.92 12.81
C GLU A 213 5.76 2.70 12.19
N LEU A 214 6.91 2.27 12.72
CA LEU A 214 7.69 1.14 12.20
C LEU A 214 7.48 -0.17 12.94
N VAL A 215 6.64 -0.21 13.99
CA VAL A 215 6.34 -1.46 14.68
C VAL A 215 5.15 -2.14 14.00
N PRO A 216 5.31 -3.35 13.45
CA PRO A 216 4.22 -4.07 12.81
C PRO A 216 3.04 -4.29 13.78
N LEU A 217 1.82 -4.31 13.25
CA LEU A 217 0.56 -4.56 13.99
C LEU A 217 0.19 -3.49 15.04
N SER A 218 1.08 -2.52 15.33
CA SER A 218 0.90 -1.50 16.38
C SER A 218 -0.27 -0.55 16.15
N MET A 219 -0.58 -0.31 14.88
CA MET A 219 -1.56 0.68 14.43
C MET A 219 -2.95 0.06 14.21
N LEU A 220 -3.15 -1.21 14.61
CA LEU A 220 -4.44 -1.90 14.49
C LEU A 220 -5.44 -1.38 15.51
N ASN A 221 -6.63 -1.06 15.01
CA ASN A 221 -7.74 -0.71 15.85
C ASN A 221 -8.55 -1.98 16.21
N LEU A 222 -8.41 -2.45 17.45
CA LEU A 222 -9.10 -3.68 17.92
C LEU A 222 -10.51 -3.38 18.48
N ASN A 223 -11.33 -2.71 17.68
CA ASN A 223 -12.74 -2.43 17.95
C ASN A 223 -13.59 -2.41 16.65
N ALA A 224 -14.78 -1.82 16.69
CA ALA A 224 -15.70 -1.79 15.54
C ALA A 224 -15.18 -0.95 14.36
N ASP A 225 -14.19 -0.09 14.57
CA ASP A 225 -13.56 0.77 13.55
C ASP A 225 -12.26 0.16 13.00
N TYR A 226 -12.17 -1.18 12.99
CA TYR A 226 -10.98 -1.95 12.59
C TYR A 226 -10.52 -1.68 11.15
N ASP A 227 -11.42 -1.22 10.27
CA ASP A 227 -11.16 -0.91 8.86
C ASP A 227 -11.23 0.59 8.53
N ARG A 228 -11.26 1.47 9.53
CA ARG A 228 -11.28 2.91 9.27
C ARG A 228 -9.89 3.49 9.02
N SER A 229 -9.72 4.16 7.88
CA SER A 229 -8.47 4.80 7.48
C SER A 229 -8.18 6.11 8.21
N ASP A 230 -9.22 6.83 8.66
CA ASP A 230 -9.09 8.10 9.40
C ASP A 230 -8.70 7.91 10.88
N ASP A 231 -8.93 6.71 11.41
CA ASP A 231 -8.67 6.36 12.82
C ASP A 231 -7.39 5.50 13.03
N GLY A 232 -6.56 5.29 12.01
CA GLY A 232 -5.30 4.53 12.16
C GLY A 232 -4.82 3.78 10.91
N CYS A 233 -4.16 2.63 11.10
CA CYS A 233 -3.81 1.72 10.00
C CYS A 233 -4.93 0.67 9.86
N PRO A 234 -5.72 0.74 8.77
CA PRO A 234 -6.85 -0.15 8.58
C PRO A 234 -6.40 -1.60 8.44
N ALA A 235 -7.20 -2.53 8.97
CA ALA A 235 -6.92 -3.96 8.85
C ALA A 235 -6.94 -4.43 7.38
N GLY A 236 -7.75 -3.80 6.53
CA GLY A 236 -7.96 -4.14 5.13
C GLY A 236 -8.80 -5.39 4.96
N VAL A 237 -9.91 -5.52 5.71
CA VAL A 237 -10.84 -6.65 5.55
C VAL A 237 -11.81 -6.39 4.39
N GLY A 238 -12.21 -5.14 4.16
CA GLY A 238 -13.08 -4.75 3.06
C GLY A 238 -12.34 -4.40 1.75
N TYR A 239 -13.14 -4.00 0.76
CA TYR A 239 -12.70 -3.45 -0.55
C TYR A 239 -11.97 -4.44 -1.48
N TRP A 240 -12.37 -5.71 -1.49
CA TRP A 240 -11.89 -6.70 -2.46
C TRP A 240 -12.71 -6.69 -3.76
N SER A 241 -12.04 -6.51 -4.89
CA SER A 241 -12.67 -6.35 -6.22
C SER A 241 -11.63 -6.48 -7.33
N GLU A 242 -12.00 -7.11 -8.45
CA GLU A 242 -11.19 -7.09 -9.68
C GLU A 242 -11.27 -5.75 -10.41
N HIS A 243 -12.32 -4.96 -10.13
CA HIS A 243 -12.52 -3.64 -10.70
C HIS A 243 -11.84 -2.59 -9.85
N LEU A 244 -10.62 -2.23 -10.27
CA LEU A 244 -9.81 -1.18 -9.68
C LEU A 244 -9.89 0.09 -10.53
N PHE A 245 -9.57 1.23 -9.94
CA PHE A 245 -9.42 2.52 -10.60
C PHE A 245 -8.31 2.46 -11.65
N PHE A 246 -7.24 1.71 -11.36
CA PHE A 246 -6.17 1.41 -12.31
C PHE A 246 -6.16 -0.10 -12.60
N GLY A 247 -6.44 -0.49 -13.84
CA GLY A 247 -6.28 -1.86 -14.31
C GLY A 247 -4.93 -2.04 -15.02
N LEU A 248 -4.30 -3.20 -14.88
CA LEU A 248 -3.11 -3.52 -15.68
C LEU A 248 -3.48 -4.49 -16.79
N TRP A 249 -2.77 -4.36 -17.91
CA TRP A 249 -2.85 -5.30 -19.02
C TRP A 249 -2.04 -6.56 -18.73
N ASN A 250 -2.62 -7.71 -19.09
CA ASN A 250 -1.83 -8.92 -19.30
C ASN A 250 -0.95 -8.80 -20.56
N ARG A 251 -0.13 -9.81 -20.83
CA ARG A 251 0.79 -9.84 -21.96
C ARG A 251 0.09 -9.66 -23.30
N ALA A 252 -0.98 -10.40 -23.55
CA ALA A 252 -1.70 -10.34 -24.82
C ALA A 252 -2.33 -8.96 -25.06
N GLU A 253 -2.89 -8.35 -24.00
CA GLU A 253 -3.47 -7.01 -24.05
C GLU A 253 -2.40 -5.95 -24.28
N PHE A 254 -1.26 -6.04 -23.58
CA PHE A 254 -0.15 -5.11 -23.73
C PHE A 254 0.46 -5.17 -25.14
N GLU A 255 0.70 -6.38 -25.66
CA GLU A 255 1.22 -6.57 -27.02
C GLU A 255 0.26 -6.07 -28.10
N ALA A 256 -1.06 -6.17 -27.87
CA ALA A 256 -2.06 -5.64 -28.79
C ALA A 256 -2.16 -4.10 -28.77
N ALA A 257 -1.62 -3.45 -27.74
CA ALA A 257 -1.63 -1.99 -27.58
C ALA A 257 -0.36 -1.30 -28.12
N LEU A 258 0.70 -2.07 -28.46
CA LEU A 258 1.94 -1.59 -29.09
C LEU A 258 1.79 -1.37 -30.60
#